data_AF-A0A9W8DHJ5-F1
#
_entry.id   AF-A0A9W8DHJ5-F1
#
_cell.length_a   1.000
_cell.length_b   1.000
_cell.length_c   1.000
_cell.angle_alpha   90.00
_cell.angle_beta   90.00
_cell.angle_gamma   90.00
#
_symmetry.space_group_name_H-M   'P 1'
#
loop_
_entity.id
_entity.type
_entity.pdbx_description
1 polymer ?
#
loop_
_entity_poly.entity_id
_entity_poly.type
_entity_poly.pdbx_seq_one_letter_code
_entity_poly.pdbx_strand_id
1 'polypeptide(L)'
;MSYLKLATRALTRPAKRSVRLVHSSPAANQTKEAELNWEEFFRLRKQRRLWERLGSLPCAILGLGGGAAVFASLPVDPQQTFMGLDPLMLFGGCSLFSGALGFVIGPSVGRRWYRVINRDLARALDTKEAEFFKHVRMNRSDPSLSSASNPLPDFYGEKINSLQSYRRYF
;
A
#
# COMPACT_ATOMS: atom_id res chain seq x y z
N MET A 1 64.87 48.42 29.45
CA MET A 1 64.53 46.98 29.31
C MET A 1 63.02 46.85 29.52
N SER A 2 62.19 47.18 28.53
CA SER A 2 61.82 46.39 27.34
C SER A 2 60.80 45.26 27.64
N TYR A 3 59.54 45.62 27.42
CA TYR A 3 58.40 44.84 26.88
C TYR A 3 57.84 43.58 27.56
N LEU A 4 56.59 43.75 28.03
CA LEU A 4 55.42 42.87 27.93
C LEU A 4 55.61 41.55 27.16
N LYS A 5 55.33 40.42 27.82
CA LYS A 5 54.92 39.17 27.15
C LYS A 5 53.53 38.77 27.60
N LEU A 6 52.56 39.14 26.76
CA LEU A 6 51.21 38.59 26.71
C LEU A 6 51.31 37.11 26.27
N ALA A 7 50.82 36.19 27.10
CA ALA A 7 50.64 34.79 26.72
C ALA A 7 49.19 34.58 26.26
N THR A 8 49.00 34.57 24.94
CA THR A 8 47.72 34.37 24.27
C THR A 8 47.26 32.91 24.42
N ARG A 9 46.15 32.68 25.13
CA ARG A 9 45.48 31.37 25.23
C ARG A 9 44.88 31.00 23.86
N ALA A 10 45.40 29.95 23.22
CA ALA A 10 44.82 29.38 22.01
C ALA A 10 43.55 28.57 22.35
N LEU A 11 42.40 29.01 21.84
CA LEU A 11 41.13 28.29 21.92
C LEU A 11 41.13 27.13 20.90
N THR A 12 41.10 25.89 21.39
CA THR A 12 40.92 24.69 20.57
C THR A 12 39.48 24.60 20.09
N ARG A 13 39.32 24.49 18.76
CA ARG A 13 38.07 24.47 18.01
C ARG A 13 37.54 23.03 17.93
N PRO A 14 36.27 22.73 18.31
CA PRO A 14 35.77 21.35 18.21
C PRO A 14 35.42 21.00 16.75
N ALA A 15 35.97 19.88 16.28
CA ALA A 15 35.66 19.32 14.96
C ALA A 15 34.27 18.65 14.98
N LYS A 16 33.39 19.08 14.07
CA LYS A 16 32.05 18.46 13.88
C LYS A 16 32.23 17.07 13.27
N ARG A 17 31.97 16.02 14.06
CA ARG A 17 31.94 14.63 13.62
C ARG A 17 30.64 14.38 12.85
N SER A 18 30.72 14.42 11.52
CA SER A 18 29.61 14.04 10.64
C SER A 18 29.40 12.53 10.70
N VAL A 19 28.33 12.09 11.33
CA VAL A 19 27.90 10.69 11.32
C VAL A 19 27.30 10.42 9.94
N ARG A 20 28.02 9.70 9.07
CA ARG A 20 27.43 9.14 7.85
C ARG A 20 26.42 8.08 8.27
N LEU A 21 25.14 8.38 8.10
CA LEU A 21 24.08 7.38 8.01
C LEU A 21 24.37 6.51 6.79
N VAL A 22 24.88 5.30 7.02
CA VAL A 22 24.95 4.25 6.00
C VAL A 22 23.51 3.77 5.79
N HIS A 23 22.85 4.33 4.78
CA HIS A 23 21.61 3.78 4.26
C HIS A 23 21.99 2.55 3.42
N SER A 24 21.95 1.38 4.05
CA SER A 24 22.07 0.10 3.36
C SER A 24 20.82 -0.11 2.49
N SER A 25 20.84 0.38 1.26
CA SER A 25 19.93 -0.14 0.23
C SER A 25 20.31 -1.60 -0.02
N PRO A 26 19.42 -2.59 0.20
CA PRO A 26 19.71 -3.93 -0.25
C PRO A 26 19.70 -3.91 -1.78
N ALA A 27 20.87 -4.11 -2.37
CA ALA A 27 21.02 -4.37 -3.79
C ALA A 27 20.07 -5.51 -4.16
N ALA A 28 19.19 -5.24 -5.12
CA ALA A 28 18.30 -6.23 -5.70
C ALA A 28 19.15 -7.38 -6.24
N ASN A 29 19.07 -8.54 -5.57
CA ASN A 29 19.78 -9.74 -5.96
C ASN A 29 19.07 -10.31 -7.19
N GLN A 30 19.63 -10.07 -8.36
CA GLN A 30 19.11 -10.61 -9.61
C GLN A 30 19.54 -12.07 -9.78
N THR A 31 18.65 -12.81 -10.45
CA THR A 31 18.81 -14.10 -11.15
C THR A 31 18.63 -15.43 -10.39
N LYS A 32 17.68 -16.22 -10.95
CA LYS A 32 17.38 -17.66 -10.83
C LYS A 32 16.48 -18.07 -9.67
N GLU A 33 15.17 -18.22 -9.94
CA GLU A 33 14.19 -19.00 -9.15
C GLU A 33 14.44 -19.00 -7.62
N ALA A 34 14.84 -17.84 -7.11
CA ALA A 34 15.39 -17.71 -5.78
C ALA A 34 14.21 -17.51 -4.84
N GLU A 35 14.11 -18.39 -3.85
CA GLU A 35 13.19 -18.22 -2.73
C GLU A 35 13.16 -16.76 -2.29
N LEU A 36 12.01 -16.13 -2.47
CA LEU A 36 11.84 -14.71 -2.18
C LEU A 36 12.25 -14.45 -0.72
N ASN A 37 13.16 -13.50 -0.49
CA ASN A 37 13.55 -13.13 0.87
C ASN A 37 12.34 -12.56 1.63
N TRP A 38 12.24 -12.82 2.94
CA TRP A 38 11.14 -12.36 3.79
C TRP A 38 10.94 -10.85 3.76
N GLU A 39 12.02 -10.07 3.66
CA GLU A 39 11.93 -8.61 3.53
C GLU A 39 11.25 -8.20 2.22
N GLU A 40 11.65 -8.84 1.12
CA GLU A 40 11.10 -8.59 -0.20
C GLU A 40 9.64 -9.07 -0.31
N PHE A 41 9.30 -10.19 0.33
CA PHE A 41 7.93 -10.66 0.49
C PHE A 41 7.00 -9.59 1.07
N PHE A 42 7.36 -9.03 2.23
CA PHE A 42 6.52 -8.01 2.87
C PHE A 42 6.44 -6.73 2.03
N ARG A 43 7.51 -6.38 1.31
CA ARG A 43 7.52 -5.24 0.37
C ARG A 43 6.55 -5.47 -0.79
N LEU A 44 6.66 -6.61 -1.48
CA LEU A 44 5.79 -6.95 -2.62
C LEU A 44 4.32 -7.12 -2.18
N ARG A 45 4.06 -7.67 -1.00
CA ARG A 45 2.71 -7.77 -0.43
C ARG A 45 2.07 -6.38 -0.21
N LYS A 46 2.84 -5.41 0.30
CA LYS A 46 2.39 -4.01 0.41
C LYS A 46 2.13 -3.39 -0.94
N GLN A 47 3.02 -3.62 -1.90
CA GLN A 47 2.87 -3.12 -3.26
C GLN A 47 1.59 -3.67 -3.91
N ARG A 48 1.32 -4.98 -3.83
CA ARG A 48 0.08 -5.60 -4.35
C ARG A 48 -1.17 -4.93 -3.77
N ARG A 49 -1.21 -4.71 -2.45
CA ARG A 49 -2.33 -4.00 -1.79
C ARG A 49 -2.46 -2.54 -2.24
N LEU A 50 -1.34 -1.87 -2.55
CA LEU A 50 -1.36 -0.52 -3.10
C LEU A 50 -1.98 -0.50 -4.50
N TRP A 51 -1.67 -1.46 -5.36
CA TRP A 51 -2.29 -1.60 -6.69
C TRP A 51 -3.80 -1.86 -6.61
N GLU A 52 -4.24 -2.68 -5.66
CA GLU A 52 -5.67 -2.91 -5.41
C GLU A 52 -6.38 -1.61 -4.98
N ARG A 53 -5.75 -0.82 -4.10
CA ARG A 53 -6.31 0.47 -3.65
C ARG A 53 -6.27 1.54 -4.74
N LEU A 54 -5.19 1.60 -5.51
CA LEU A 54 -5.02 2.61 -6.56
C LEU A 54 -5.83 2.27 -7.80
N GLY A 55 -6.14 0.99 -8.05
CA GLY A 55 -6.95 0.56 -9.20
C GLY A 55 -8.38 1.11 -9.20
N SER A 56 -8.91 1.51 -8.03
CA SER A 56 -10.24 2.12 -7.94
C SER A 56 -10.32 3.53 -8.46
N LEU A 57 -9.26 4.34 -8.34
CA LEU A 57 -9.26 5.71 -8.84
C LEU A 57 -9.44 5.80 -10.36
N PRO A 58 -8.60 5.17 -11.21
CA PRO A 58 -8.76 5.25 -12.65
C PRO A 58 -10.05 4.59 -13.10
N CYS A 59 -10.49 3.50 -12.46
CA CYS A 59 -11.73 2.84 -12.81
C CYS A 59 -12.96 3.70 -12.49
N ALA A 60 -12.95 4.42 -11.36
CA ALA A 60 -13.98 5.40 -11.02
C ALA A 60 -14.00 6.60 -11.98
N ILE A 61 -12.83 7.15 -12.32
CA ILE A 61 -12.71 8.25 -13.27
C ILE A 61 -13.22 7.83 -14.66
N LEU A 62 -12.84 6.63 -15.12
CA LEU A 62 -13.33 6.09 -16.39
C LEU A 62 -14.83 5.80 -16.36
N GLY A 63 -15.35 5.25 -15.25
CA GLY A 63 -16.80 5.00 -15.10
C GLY A 63 -17.60 6.29 -15.07
N LEU A 64 -17.14 7.31 -14.34
CA LEU A 64 -17.79 8.61 -14.25
C LEU A 64 -17.69 9.37 -15.57
N GLY A 65 -16.50 9.46 -16.13
CA GLY A 65 -16.26 10.16 -17.40
C GLY A 65 -16.97 9.48 -18.57
N GLY A 66 -16.95 8.14 -18.62
CA GLY A 66 -17.69 7.37 -19.61
C GLY A 66 -19.20 7.52 -19.47
N GLY A 67 -19.72 7.44 -18.25
CA GLY A 67 -21.15 7.70 -17.98
C GLY A 67 -21.56 9.09 -18.41
N ALA A 68 -20.84 10.12 -17.94
CA ALA A 68 -21.10 11.51 -18.29
C ALA A 68 -21.02 11.76 -19.80
N ALA A 69 -20.04 11.19 -20.50
CA ALA A 69 -19.91 11.32 -21.95
C ALA A 69 -21.09 10.68 -22.70
N VAL A 70 -21.53 9.49 -22.27
CA VAL A 70 -22.71 8.83 -22.86
C VAL A 70 -23.95 9.71 -22.63
N PHE A 71 -24.22 10.12 -21.38
CA PHE A 71 -25.41 10.90 -21.05
C PHE A 71 -25.42 12.31 -21.66
N ALA A 72 -24.25 12.94 -21.83
CA ALA A 72 -24.13 14.24 -22.50
C ALA A 72 -24.41 14.17 -24.00
N SER A 73 -24.25 13.00 -24.62
CA SER A 73 -24.52 12.81 -26.06
C SER A 73 -26.00 12.54 -26.38
N LEU A 74 -26.82 12.24 -25.38
CA LEU A 74 -28.24 12.02 -25.56
C LEU A 74 -28.97 13.37 -25.77
N PRO A 75 -29.92 13.46 -26.71
CA PRO A 75 -30.77 14.63 -26.84
C PRO A 75 -31.69 14.71 -25.62
N VAL A 76 -31.68 15.85 -24.91
CA VAL A 76 -32.45 16.08 -23.69
C VAL A 76 -33.42 17.23 -23.89
N ASP A 77 -34.72 16.97 -23.75
CA ASP A 77 -35.76 18.00 -23.70
C ASP A 77 -35.96 18.45 -22.24
N PRO A 78 -35.63 19.71 -21.86
CA PRO A 78 -35.71 20.17 -20.47
C PRO A 78 -37.13 20.21 -19.88
N GLN A 79 -38.15 20.12 -20.74
CA GLN A 79 -39.56 20.19 -20.34
C GLN A 79 -40.13 18.81 -19.95
N GLN A 80 -39.43 17.73 -20.26
CA GLN A 80 -39.85 16.37 -19.93
C GLN A 80 -39.22 15.94 -18.61
N THR A 81 -40.03 15.85 -17.56
CA THR A 81 -39.59 15.29 -16.28
C THR A 81 -39.79 13.78 -16.27
N PHE A 82 -38.75 13.04 -15.89
CA PHE A 82 -38.84 11.60 -15.69
C PHE A 82 -39.05 11.33 -14.20
N MET A 83 -40.21 10.75 -13.85
CA MET A 83 -40.55 10.43 -12.45
C MET A 83 -40.51 11.67 -11.52
N GLY A 84 -40.79 12.85 -12.06
CA GLY A 84 -40.75 14.13 -11.34
C GLY A 84 -39.33 14.71 -11.15
N LEU A 85 -38.29 14.08 -11.69
CA LEU A 85 -36.92 14.56 -11.67
C LEU A 85 -36.58 15.30 -12.97
N ASP A 86 -35.84 16.39 -12.83
CA ASP A 86 -35.20 17.10 -13.94
C ASP A 86 -34.17 16.18 -14.61
N PRO A 87 -34.14 16.08 -15.96
CA PRO A 87 -33.10 15.38 -16.70
C PRO A 87 -31.66 15.63 -16.23
N LEU A 88 -31.32 16.86 -15.80
CA LEU A 88 -29.99 17.16 -15.29
C LEU A 88 -29.66 16.36 -14.02
N MET A 89 -30.60 16.25 -13.09
CA MET A 89 -30.42 15.48 -11.86
C MET A 89 -30.38 13.98 -12.15
N LEU A 90 -31.22 13.49 -13.07
CA LEU A 90 -31.24 12.09 -13.45
C LEU A 90 -29.93 11.66 -14.09
N PHE A 91 -29.47 12.36 -15.13
CA PHE A 91 -28.23 12.03 -15.84
C PHE A 91 -26.99 12.31 -15.01
N GLY A 92 -26.99 13.36 -14.19
CA GLY A 92 -25.96 13.60 -13.18
C GLY A 92 -25.88 12.44 -12.20
N GLY A 93 -27.03 11.99 -11.67
CA GLY A 93 -27.14 10.84 -10.78
C GLY A 93 -26.65 9.54 -11.44
N CYS A 94 -27.06 9.25 -12.67
CA CYS A 94 -26.60 8.08 -13.42
C CYS A 94 -25.09 8.12 -13.71
N SER A 95 -24.53 9.30 -14.02
CA SER A 95 -23.09 9.49 -14.22
C SER A 95 -22.30 9.22 -12.93
N LEU A 96 -22.78 9.75 -11.80
CA LEU A 96 -22.21 9.50 -10.49
C LEU A 96 -22.30 8.02 -10.10
N PHE A 97 -23.44 7.38 -10.38
CA PHE A 97 -23.63 5.95 -10.14
C PHE A 97 -22.67 5.09 -10.97
N SER A 98 -22.45 5.44 -12.23
CA SER A 98 -21.44 4.79 -13.09
C SER A 98 -20.03 4.93 -12.51
N GLY A 99 -19.68 6.11 -11.98
CA GLY A 99 -18.42 6.33 -11.27
C GLY A 99 -18.29 5.47 -10.00
N ALA A 100 -19.35 5.38 -9.20
CA ALA A 100 -19.39 4.55 -8.00
C ALA A 100 -19.23 3.07 -8.31
N LEU A 101 -19.88 2.57 -9.38
CA LEU A 101 -19.68 1.21 -9.86
C LEU A 101 -18.23 0.97 -10.31
N GLY A 102 -17.64 1.91 -11.04
CA GLY A 102 -16.23 1.87 -11.41
C GLY A 102 -15.31 1.79 -10.18
N PHE A 103 -15.60 2.55 -9.12
CA PHE A 103 -14.84 2.51 -7.87
C PHE A 103 -14.90 1.14 -7.19
N VAL A 104 -16.08 0.50 -7.16
CA VAL A 104 -16.26 -0.83 -6.55
C VAL A 104 -15.58 -1.94 -7.35
N ILE A 105 -15.63 -1.86 -8.69
CA ILE A 105 -14.99 -2.84 -9.58
C ILE A 105 -13.46 -2.69 -9.58
N GLY A 106 -12.97 -1.48 -9.34
CA GLY A 106 -11.57 -1.11 -9.47
C GLY A 106 -10.54 -1.96 -8.74
N PRO A 107 -10.73 -2.35 -7.46
CA PRO A 107 -9.76 -3.21 -6.77
C PRO A 107 -9.57 -4.58 -7.41
N SER A 108 -10.64 -5.16 -7.96
CA SER A 108 -10.58 -6.43 -8.70
C SER A 108 -9.77 -6.29 -9.99
N VAL A 109 -9.95 -5.18 -10.70
CA VAL A 109 -9.20 -4.84 -11.92
C VAL A 109 -7.73 -4.58 -11.58
N GLY A 110 -7.44 -3.80 -10.53
CA GLY A 110 -6.08 -3.50 -10.06
C GLY A 110 -5.31 -4.77 -9.68
N ARG A 111 -5.94 -5.71 -8.99
CA ARG A 111 -5.36 -7.03 -8.68
C ARG A 111 -4.99 -7.81 -9.95
N ARG A 112 -5.90 -7.84 -10.94
CA ARG A 112 -5.68 -8.55 -12.19
C ARG A 112 -4.54 -7.92 -12.99
N TRP A 113 -4.52 -6.59 -13.07
CA TRP A 113 -3.49 -5.81 -13.76
C TRP A 113 -2.10 -6.07 -13.16
N TYR A 114 -1.97 -6.03 -11.83
CA TYR A 114 -0.72 -6.35 -11.15
C TYR A 114 -0.21 -7.76 -11.49
N ARG A 115 -1.11 -8.76 -11.52
CA ARG A 115 -0.75 -10.14 -11.86
C ARG A 115 -0.28 -10.29 -13.31
N VAL A 116 -0.85 -9.53 -14.25
CA VAL A 116 -0.45 -9.60 -15.66
C VAL A 116 0.94 -8.99 -15.88
N ILE A 117 1.22 -7.84 -15.25
CA ILE A 117 2.53 -7.18 -15.36
C ILE A 117 3.61 -8.00 -14.64
N ASN A 118 3.34 -8.44 -13.42
CA ASN A 118 4.32 -9.06 -12.53
C ASN A 118 4.10 -10.57 -12.41
N ARG A 119 3.89 -11.28 -13.53
CA ARG A 119 3.44 -12.69 -13.52
C ARG A 119 4.36 -13.62 -12.70
N ASP A 120 5.67 -13.46 -12.84
CA ASP A 120 6.66 -14.34 -12.21
C ASP A 120 6.78 -14.02 -10.71
N LEU A 121 6.83 -12.73 -10.39
CA LEU A 121 6.83 -12.25 -9.00
C LEU A 121 5.53 -12.63 -8.28
N ALA A 122 4.38 -12.59 -8.97
CA ALA A 122 3.11 -12.98 -8.39
C ALA A 122 3.09 -14.48 -8.02
N ARG A 123 3.64 -15.35 -8.87
CA ARG A 123 3.79 -16.78 -8.56
C ARG A 123 4.72 -17.02 -7.38
N ALA A 124 5.90 -16.40 -7.39
CA ALA A 124 6.86 -16.50 -6.28
C ALA A 124 6.31 -15.92 -4.96
N LEU A 125 5.49 -14.88 -5.05
CA LEU A 125 4.80 -14.30 -3.90
C LEU A 125 3.72 -15.23 -3.37
N ASP A 126 2.92 -15.86 -4.23
CA ASP A 126 1.86 -16.79 -3.82
C ASP A 126 2.45 -18.04 -3.14
N THR A 127 3.59 -18.56 -3.59
CA THR A 127 4.27 -19.69 -2.93
C THR A 127 4.81 -19.32 -1.55
N LYS A 128 5.48 -18.18 -1.41
CA LYS A 128 5.96 -17.68 -0.11
C LYS A 128 4.83 -17.26 0.82
N GLU A 129 3.70 -16.80 0.27
CA GLU A 129 2.50 -16.50 1.04
C GLU A 129 1.90 -17.78 1.65
N ALA A 130 1.91 -18.91 0.93
CA ALA A 130 1.52 -20.20 1.49
C ALA A 130 2.44 -20.67 2.62
N GLU A 131 3.76 -20.49 2.47
CA GLU A 131 4.74 -20.77 3.53
C GLU A 131 4.51 -19.89 4.77
N PHE A 132 4.29 -18.59 4.56
CA PHE A 132 3.93 -17.65 5.62
C PHE A 132 2.68 -18.11 6.40
N PHE A 133 1.61 -18.49 5.68
CA PHE A 133 0.39 -18.98 6.32
C PHE A 133 0.60 -20.29 7.08
N LYS A 134 1.49 -21.16 6.62
CA LYS A 134 1.88 -22.37 7.35
C LYS A 134 2.56 -22.02 8.67
N HIS A 135 3.49 -21.06 8.70
CA HIS A 135 4.10 -20.58 9.94
C HIS A 135 3.04 -19.99 10.88
N VAL A 136 2.19 -19.08 10.41
CA VAL A 136 1.11 -18.48 11.23
C VAL A 136 0.19 -19.55 11.81
N ARG A 137 -0.20 -20.54 11.01
CA ARG A 137 -1.06 -21.64 11.47
C ARG A 137 -0.41 -22.50 12.56
N MET A 138 0.91 -22.72 12.48
CA MET A 138 1.66 -23.51 13.47
C MET A 138 1.85 -22.75 14.79
N ASN A 139 2.01 -21.43 14.73
CA ASN A 139 2.30 -20.59 15.90
C ASN A 139 1.08 -19.82 16.42
N ARG A 140 -0.13 -20.20 15.99
CA ARG A 140 -1.37 -19.53 16.42
C ARG A 140 -1.63 -19.79 17.91
N SER A 141 -2.00 -18.74 18.63
CA SER A 141 -2.45 -18.82 20.02
C SER A 141 -3.83 -19.50 20.11
N ASP A 142 -4.07 -20.26 21.18
CA ASP A 142 -5.39 -20.85 21.43
C ASP A 142 -6.39 -19.74 21.83
N PRO A 143 -7.49 -19.54 21.08
CA PRO A 143 -8.46 -18.48 21.36
C PRO A 143 -9.20 -18.67 22.69
N SER A 144 -9.22 -19.89 23.24
CA SER A 144 -9.87 -20.19 24.52
C SER A 144 -9.12 -19.63 25.74
N LEU A 145 -7.83 -19.29 25.58
CA LEU A 145 -6.98 -18.76 26.66
C LEU A 145 -7.09 -17.23 26.82
N SER A 146 -8.08 -16.62 26.17
CA SER A 146 -8.38 -15.18 26.25
C SER A 146 -8.95 -14.78 27.60
N SER A 147 -8.32 -13.83 28.29
CA SER A 147 -8.89 -13.17 29.47
C SER A 147 -8.89 -11.65 29.29
N ALA A 148 -9.82 -10.94 29.93
CA ALA A 148 -9.91 -9.48 29.85
C ALA A 148 -8.60 -8.76 30.26
N SER A 149 -7.81 -9.37 31.16
CA SER A 149 -6.50 -8.86 31.60
C SER A 149 -5.32 -9.28 30.71
N ASN A 150 -5.50 -10.22 29.77
CA ASN A 150 -4.45 -10.71 28.87
C ASN A 150 -5.00 -10.85 27.42
N PRO A 151 -5.01 -9.77 26.63
CA PRO A 151 -5.48 -9.84 25.25
C PRO A 151 -4.57 -10.73 24.41
N LEU A 152 -5.14 -11.56 23.53
CA LEU A 152 -4.31 -12.48 22.76
C LEU A 152 -3.37 -11.76 21.78
N PRO A 153 -2.19 -12.34 21.53
CA PRO A 153 -1.45 -12.02 20.31
C PRO A 153 -2.31 -12.35 19.08
N ASP A 154 -2.07 -11.59 18.01
CA ASP A 154 -2.85 -11.63 16.75
C ASP A 154 -3.07 -13.06 16.24
N PHE A 155 -4.32 -13.52 16.25
CA PHE A 155 -4.68 -14.88 15.90
C PHE A 155 -4.51 -15.18 14.40
N TYR A 156 -4.65 -14.18 13.53
CA TYR A 156 -4.61 -14.35 12.06
C TYR A 156 -3.32 -13.81 11.43
N GLY A 157 -2.44 -13.19 12.22
CA GLY A 157 -1.20 -12.59 11.73
C GLY A 157 -1.42 -11.40 10.80
N GLU A 158 -2.58 -10.74 10.86
CA GLU A 158 -2.92 -9.57 10.03
C GLU A 158 -1.95 -8.40 10.21
N LYS A 159 -1.42 -8.25 11.42
CA LYS A 159 -0.50 -7.17 11.81
C LYS A 159 0.93 -7.41 11.35
N ILE A 160 1.26 -8.60 10.83
CA ILE A 160 2.60 -8.97 10.39
C ILE A 160 2.85 -8.40 8.99
N ASN A 161 3.33 -7.15 8.94
CA ASN A 161 3.60 -6.43 7.69
C ASN A 161 5.09 -6.09 7.50
N SER A 162 5.97 -6.58 8.37
CA SER A 162 7.41 -6.32 8.33
C SER A 162 8.21 -7.49 8.89
N LEU A 163 9.49 -7.56 8.55
CA LEU A 163 10.42 -8.56 9.09
C LEU A 163 10.55 -8.46 10.62
N GLN A 164 10.53 -7.25 11.17
CA GLN A 164 10.58 -7.03 12.62
C GLN A 164 9.33 -7.57 13.32
N SER A 165 8.15 -7.33 12.74
CA SER A 165 6.88 -7.89 13.25
C SER A 165 6.86 -9.42 13.14
N TYR A 166 7.43 -9.96 12.06
CA TYR A 166 7.54 -11.40 11.84
C TYR A 166 8.39 -12.06 12.94
N ARG A 167 9.58 -11.52 13.23
CA ARG A 167 10.48 -12.01 14.30
C ARG A 167 9.95 -11.78 15.72
N ARG A 168 8.96 -10.90 15.90
CA ARG A 168 8.30 -10.72 17.20
C ARG A 168 7.20 -11.75 17.41
N TYR A 169 6.61 -12.20 16.31
CA TYR A 169 5.48 -13.12 16.34
C TYR A 169 5.93 -14.58 16.48
N PHE A 170 7.02 -14.94 15.82
CA PHE A 170 7.70 -16.24 15.90
C PHE A 170 8.96 -16.12 16.74
#